data_AF-A0A2E3MMC6-F1
#
_entry.id   AF-A0A2E3MMC6-F1
#
_cell.length_a   1.000
_cell.length_b   1.000
_cell.length_c   1.000
_cell.angle_alpha   90.00
_cell.angle_beta   90.00
_cell.angle_gamma   90.00
#
_symmetry.space_group_name_H-M   'P 1'
#
loop_
_entity.id
_entity.type
_entity.pdbx_description
1 polymer ?
#
loop_
_entity_poly.entity_id
_entity_poly.type
_entity_poly.pdbx_seq_one_letter_code
_entity_poly.pdbx_strand_id
1 'polypeptide(L)'
;MPVVSLPRFQRVWDQVTGKKVQASLVDPNGGFLRFEEYNAGRHIVYTWYPMNESQMEGLKIGGLVLCGGRSRRMGLDKASLPFGSETMLSRVVRKLSQVVSPIAVVAAQDQTLPELPDSVLVARDLEANRGPLQGLFSGMRCLQGSVDALFATSCDVPLLSPAFVQRLIKLLGAHDVVVPVDTKYHHPLAAMYHIRIIGQVQELLDSNRLRPIHLYDQVHTRRIDVEEMRSVDPNLNTLANLNRPEDYLAALQTAGFSVPRDVYSTLQNTIDDD
;
A
#
# COMPACT_ATOMS: atom_id res chain seq x y z
N MET A 1 9.73 -6.54 -35.87
CA MET A 1 10.27 -6.09 -34.56
C MET A 1 10.01 -4.60 -34.43
N PRO A 2 9.32 -4.12 -33.39
CA PRO A 2 9.14 -2.69 -33.21
C PRO A 2 10.48 -2.08 -32.76
N VAL A 3 10.92 -1.04 -33.46
CA VAL A 3 12.07 -0.22 -33.09
C VAL A 3 11.59 0.71 -31.97
N VAL A 4 11.89 0.37 -30.72
CA VAL A 4 11.67 1.28 -29.59
C VAL A 4 12.81 2.29 -29.60
N SER A 5 12.50 3.56 -29.90
CA SER A 5 13.50 4.64 -29.80
C SER A 5 13.83 4.87 -28.33
N LEU A 6 15.03 4.48 -27.89
CA LEU A 6 15.53 4.81 -26.57
C LEU A 6 15.76 6.34 -26.45
N PRO A 7 15.45 6.98 -25.31
CA PRO A 7 15.78 8.38 -25.08
C PRO A 7 17.29 8.61 -25.20
N ARG A 8 17.70 9.78 -25.70
CA ARG A 8 19.11 10.19 -25.81
C ARG A 8 19.86 9.94 -24.49
N PHE A 9 20.89 9.10 -24.53
CA PHE A 9 21.80 8.82 -23.42
C PHE A 9 22.35 10.12 -22.80
N GLN A 10 22.18 10.30 -21.49
CA GLN A 10 23.10 11.11 -20.70
C GLN A 10 24.30 10.23 -20.36
N ARG A 11 25.48 10.55 -20.91
CA ARG A 11 26.74 9.87 -20.55
C ARG A 11 27.02 10.13 -19.07
N VAL A 12 26.88 9.12 -18.22
CA VAL A 12 27.34 9.18 -16.82
C VAL A 12 28.82 8.81 -16.82
N TRP A 13 29.68 9.84 -16.80
CA TRP A 13 31.12 9.70 -16.59
C TRP A 13 31.41 10.01 -15.12
N ASP A 14 32.00 9.07 -14.38
CA ASP A 14 32.59 9.34 -13.08
C ASP A 14 33.98 9.94 -13.30
N GLN A 15 34.12 11.25 -13.08
CA GLN A 15 35.38 11.98 -13.25
C GLN A 15 36.39 11.73 -12.11
N VAL A 16 35.98 11.06 -11.03
CA VAL A 16 36.83 10.85 -9.84
C VAL A 16 37.63 9.54 -9.95
N THR A 17 37.07 8.50 -10.57
CA THR A 17 37.69 7.16 -10.59
C THR A 17 38.30 6.75 -11.94
N GLY A 18 38.03 7.50 -13.02
CA GLY A 18 38.52 7.18 -14.36
C GLY A 18 37.97 5.86 -14.94
N LYS A 19 36.93 5.28 -14.32
CA LYS A 19 36.27 4.04 -14.75
C LYS A 19 34.83 4.32 -15.21
N LYS A 20 34.38 3.59 -16.24
CA LYS A 20 32.99 3.66 -16.73
C LYS A 20 32.05 2.91 -15.78
N VAL A 21 30.93 3.55 -15.45
CA VAL A 21 29.91 3.07 -14.50
C VAL A 21 28.99 2.06 -15.20
N GLN A 22 28.66 0.95 -14.53
CA GLN A 22 27.55 0.06 -14.90
C GLN A 22 26.24 0.86 -14.82
N ALA A 23 25.55 1.03 -15.95
CA ALA A 23 24.20 1.55 -15.95
C ALA A 23 23.21 0.39 -16.05
N SER A 24 22.06 0.51 -15.39
CA SER A 24 20.91 -0.34 -15.60
C SER A 24 19.72 0.54 -15.94
N LEU A 25 19.00 0.18 -17.00
CA LEU A 25 17.73 0.80 -17.37
C LEU A 25 16.64 -0.22 -17.06
N VAL A 26 15.70 0.17 -16.19
CA VAL A 26 14.51 -0.62 -15.87
C VAL A 26 13.37 -0.09 -16.74
N ASP A 27 12.71 -0.98 -17.48
CA ASP A 27 11.57 -0.62 -18.30
C ASP A 27 10.26 -0.59 -17.47
N PRO A 28 9.17 0.04 -17.94
CA PRO A 28 7.91 0.19 -17.20
C PRO A 28 7.25 -1.12 -16.75
N ASN A 29 7.62 -2.24 -17.38
CA ASN A 29 7.16 -3.61 -17.10
C ASN A 29 8.17 -4.41 -16.24
N GLY A 30 9.24 -3.78 -15.74
CA GLY A 30 10.16 -4.38 -14.78
C GLY A 30 11.34 -5.17 -15.37
N GLY A 31 11.44 -5.30 -16.70
CA GLY A 31 12.66 -5.80 -17.33
C GLY A 31 13.83 -4.84 -17.12
N PHE A 32 15.06 -5.35 -17.14
CA PHE A 32 16.24 -4.50 -17.02
C PHE A 32 17.29 -4.81 -18.09
N LEU A 33 17.95 -3.75 -18.56
CA LEU A 33 19.05 -3.82 -19.51
C LEU A 33 20.37 -3.79 -18.75
N ARG A 34 21.22 -4.80 -18.96
CA ARG A 34 22.62 -4.77 -18.53
C ARG A 34 23.52 -4.40 -19.70
N PHE A 35 24.33 -3.38 -19.51
CA PHE A 35 25.35 -2.98 -20.48
C PHE A 35 26.69 -3.63 -20.11
N GLU A 36 27.26 -4.39 -21.03
CA GLU A 36 28.63 -4.92 -20.90
C GLU A 36 29.48 -4.32 -22.03
N GLU A 37 30.62 -3.72 -21.68
CA GLU A 37 31.52 -3.13 -22.66
C GLU A 37 32.34 -4.23 -23.33
N TYR A 38 32.27 -4.33 -24.67
CA TYR A 38 33.21 -5.13 -25.45
C TYR A 38 34.28 -4.19 -26.04
N ASN A 39 35.53 -4.38 -25.63
CA ASN A 39 36.66 -3.58 -26.08
C ASN A 39 37.01 -3.91 -27.54
N ALA A 40 36.45 -3.12 -28.47
CA ALA A 40 37.05 -2.76 -29.77
C ALA A 40 36.10 -1.81 -30.54
N GLY A 41 35.79 -0.67 -29.93
CA GLY A 41 35.63 0.56 -30.70
C GLY A 41 34.35 0.84 -31.49
N ARG A 42 33.23 0.08 -31.40
CA ARG A 42 31.95 0.54 -32.01
C ARG A 42 30.62 -0.10 -31.61
N HIS A 43 30.57 -1.05 -30.66
CA HIS A 43 29.31 -1.72 -30.33
C HIS A 43 29.06 -1.75 -28.82
N ILE A 44 27.87 -1.30 -28.41
CA ILE A 44 27.32 -1.57 -27.09
C ILE A 44 26.60 -2.91 -27.19
N VAL A 45 27.10 -3.94 -26.49
CA VAL A 45 26.35 -5.18 -26.31
C VAL A 45 25.45 -4.98 -25.11
N TYR A 46 24.15 -5.07 -25.33
CA TYR A 46 23.17 -5.12 -24.26
C TYR A 46 22.54 -6.50 -24.27
N THR A 47 22.44 -7.12 -23.10
CA THR A 47 21.64 -8.31 -22.93
C THR A 47 20.30 -7.86 -22.37
N TRP A 48 19.25 -8.02 -23.17
CA TRP A 48 17.89 -7.84 -22.70
C TRP A 48 17.55 -9.05 -21.84
N TYR A 49 17.28 -8.81 -20.57
CA TYR A 49 16.67 -9.80 -19.69
C TYR A 49 15.17 -9.52 -19.72
N PRO A 50 14.38 -10.26 -20.54
CA PRO A 50 12.94 -10.30 -20.31
C PRO A 50 12.76 -10.71 -18.86
N MET A 51 11.97 -9.95 -18.11
CA MET A 51 11.29 -10.56 -16.99
C MET A 51 10.25 -11.48 -17.65
N ASN A 52 10.52 -12.79 -17.65
CA ASN A 52 9.63 -13.75 -18.30
C ASN A 52 8.25 -13.66 -17.62
N GLU A 53 7.14 -13.91 -18.33
CA GLU A 53 5.80 -13.98 -17.73
C GLU A 53 5.77 -14.92 -16.51
N SER A 54 6.60 -15.97 -16.51
CA SER A 54 6.80 -16.92 -15.41
C SER A 54 7.55 -16.36 -14.17
N GLN A 55 8.19 -15.20 -14.27
CA GLN A 55 8.78 -14.45 -13.14
C GLN A 55 7.82 -13.35 -12.63
N MET A 56 6.89 -12.90 -13.47
CA MET A 56 5.73 -12.09 -13.07
C MET A 56 4.64 -12.96 -12.42
N GLU A 57 4.56 -14.24 -12.78
CA GLU A 57 3.76 -15.25 -12.09
C GLU A 57 4.47 -15.67 -10.80
N GLY A 58 3.81 -15.44 -9.66
CA GLY A 58 4.11 -16.15 -8.42
C GLY A 58 4.53 -15.31 -7.22
N LEU A 59 4.50 -13.98 -7.29
CA LEU A 59 4.62 -13.19 -6.05
C LEU A 59 3.43 -13.51 -5.14
N LYS A 60 3.72 -14.02 -3.95
CA LYS A 60 2.72 -14.16 -2.90
C LYS A 60 2.45 -12.78 -2.34
N ILE A 61 1.20 -12.33 -2.47
CA ILE A 61 0.78 -11.00 -2.00
C ILE A 61 -0.08 -11.16 -0.76
N GLY A 62 0.34 -10.53 0.33
CA GLY A 62 -0.44 -10.41 1.56
C GLY A 62 -1.29 -9.14 1.61
N GLY A 63 -2.25 -9.14 2.52
CA GLY A 63 -2.99 -7.94 2.91
C GLY A 63 -2.59 -7.48 4.30
N LEU A 64 -2.47 -6.18 4.50
CA LEU A 64 -2.29 -5.58 5.81
C LEU A 64 -3.41 -4.57 6.05
N VAL A 65 -4.19 -4.77 7.11
CA VAL A 65 -5.20 -3.81 7.56
C VAL A 65 -4.75 -3.22 8.90
N LEU A 66 -4.52 -1.91 8.92
CA LEU A 66 -4.22 -1.18 10.13
C LEU A 66 -5.53 -0.71 10.77
N CYS A 67 -5.82 -1.22 11.95
CA CYS A 67 -6.83 -0.67 12.84
C CYS A 67 -6.20 0.52 13.57
N GLY A 68 -6.68 1.72 13.27
CA GLY A 68 -6.23 2.94 13.95
C GLY A 68 -6.50 2.90 15.46
N GLY A 69 -5.76 3.72 16.20
CA GLY A 69 -5.98 3.92 17.63
C GLY A 69 -7.33 4.61 17.94
N ARG A 70 -7.65 4.73 19.25
CA ARG A 70 -8.94 5.22 19.78
C ARG A 70 -9.47 6.42 18.97
N SER A 71 -10.56 6.23 18.24
CA SER A 71 -11.22 7.24 17.42
C SER A 71 -11.93 8.27 18.29
N ARG A 72 -11.17 9.29 18.75
CA ARG A 72 -11.68 10.31 19.68
C ARG A 72 -12.80 11.17 19.07
N ARG A 73 -12.80 11.35 17.74
CA ARG A 73 -13.74 12.23 17.03
C ARG A 73 -15.08 11.60 16.68
N MET A 74 -15.18 10.26 16.65
CA MET A 74 -16.45 9.57 16.34
C MET A 74 -17.09 8.97 17.59
N GLY A 75 -16.43 9.06 18.75
CA GLY A 75 -16.86 8.43 20.01
C GLY A 75 -16.88 6.90 20.00
N LEU A 76 -16.67 6.26 18.84
CA LEU A 76 -16.84 4.83 18.59
C LEU A 76 -15.60 4.23 17.94
N ASP A 77 -15.32 2.95 18.24
CA ASP A 77 -14.26 2.21 17.56
C ASP A 77 -14.64 1.96 16.10
N LYS A 78 -13.93 2.62 15.18
CA LYS A 78 -14.19 2.53 13.73
C LYS A 78 -14.16 1.08 13.23
N ALA A 79 -13.30 0.23 13.78
CA ALA A 79 -13.19 -1.15 13.33
C ALA A 79 -14.50 -1.92 13.53
N SER A 80 -15.21 -1.62 14.62
CA SER A 80 -16.44 -2.28 15.05
C SER A 80 -17.72 -1.59 14.57
N LEU A 81 -17.61 -0.45 13.87
CA LEU A 81 -18.78 0.24 13.33
C LEU A 81 -19.51 -0.66 12.33
N PRO A 82 -20.84 -0.81 12.45
CA PRO A 82 -21.64 -1.55 11.47
C PRO A 82 -21.52 -0.96 10.07
N PHE A 83 -21.57 -1.77 9.03
CA PHE A 83 -21.59 -1.36 7.64
C PHE A 83 -22.39 -2.37 6.82
N GLY A 84 -23.71 -2.21 6.82
CA GLY A 84 -24.63 -3.24 6.33
C GLY A 84 -24.74 -4.38 7.34
N SER A 85 -24.53 -5.62 6.89
CA SER A 85 -24.59 -6.83 7.73
C SER A 85 -23.26 -7.21 8.39
N GLU A 86 -22.20 -6.44 8.14
CA GLU A 86 -20.83 -6.67 8.61
C GLU A 86 -20.31 -5.43 9.34
N THR A 87 -19.16 -5.51 10.02
CA THR A 87 -18.47 -4.31 10.52
C THR A 87 -17.57 -3.71 9.44
N MET A 88 -17.14 -2.46 9.61
CA MET A 88 -16.19 -1.82 8.70
C MET A 88 -14.91 -2.64 8.54
N LEU A 89 -14.33 -3.17 9.64
CA LEU A 89 -13.15 -4.01 9.56
C LEU A 89 -13.43 -5.33 8.82
N SER A 90 -14.48 -6.05 9.21
CA SER A 90 -14.84 -7.33 8.56
C SER A 90 -15.07 -7.14 7.05
N ARG A 91 -15.67 -6.02 6.66
CA ARG A 91 -15.86 -5.63 5.26
C ARG A 91 -14.56 -5.41 4.51
N VAL A 92 -13.63 -4.64 5.08
CA VAL A 92 -12.32 -4.39 4.46
C VAL A 92 -11.57 -5.71 4.29
N VAL A 93 -11.53 -6.55 5.31
CA VAL A 93 -10.90 -7.88 5.26
C VAL A 93 -11.53 -8.75 4.16
N ARG A 94 -12.86 -8.82 4.07
CA ARG A 94 -13.57 -9.61 3.05
C ARG A 94 -13.35 -9.08 1.63
N LYS A 95 -13.24 -7.77 1.45
CA LYS A 95 -12.92 -7.17 0.15
C LYS A 95 -11.48 -7.46 -0.25
N LEU A 96 -10.56 -7.34 0.70
CA LEU A 96 -9.14 -7.58 0.47
C LEU A 96 -8.85 -9.06 0.20
N SER A 97 -9.54 -10.00 0.87
CA SER A 97 -9.36 -11.45 0.70
C SER A 97 -9.75 -11.99 -0.68
N GLN A 98 -10.47 -11.20 -1.49
CA GLN A 98 -10.76 -11.53 -2.88
C GLN A 98 -9.52 -11.44 -3.78
N VAL A 99 -8.44 -10.81 -3.31
CA VAL A 99 -7.27 -10.47 -4.13
C VAL A 99 -5.96 -10.97 -3.52
N VAL A 100 -5.85 -10.96 -2.19
CA VAL A 100 -4.58 -11.23 -1.49
C VAL A 100 -4.79 -12.21 -0.35
N SER A 101 -3.73 -12.96 -0.02
CA SER A 101 -3.70 -13.91 1.09
C SER A 101 -2.26 -14.26 1.46
N PRO A 102 -1.92 -14.40 2.76
CA PRO A 102 -2.77 -14.18 3.93
C PRO A 102 -3.03 -12.69 4.24
N ILE A 103 -3.94 -12.41 5.16
CA ILE A 103 -4.23 -11.06 5.66
C ILE A 103 -3.80 -10.95 7.11
N ALA A 104 -3.04 -9.90 7.42
CA ALA A 104 -2.73 -9.48 8.78
C ALA A 104 -3.56 -8.24 9.16
N VAL A 105 -4.14 -8.26 10.35
CA VAL A 105 -4.78 -7.11 11.00
C VAL A 105 -3.89 -6.66 12.15
N VAL A 106 -3.46 -5.41 12.14
CA VAL A 106 -2.71 -4.81 13.24
C VAL A 106 -3.64 -3.91 14.03
N ALA A 107 -3.76 -4.18 15.33
CA ALA A 107 -4.62 -3.42 16.23
C ALA A 107 -3.84 -3.00 17.47
N ALA A 108 -4.30 -1.95 18.16
CA ALA A 108 -3.69 -1.58 19.43
C ALA A 108 -3.86 -2.73 20.47
N GLN A 109 -2.95 -2.76 21.45
CA GLN A 109 -2.91 -3.80 22.49
C GLN A 109 -4.28 -4.05 23.15
N ASP A 110 -4.96 -2.99 23.58
CA ASP A 110 -6.25 -3.09 24.29
C ASP A 110 -7.48 -2.92 23.40
N GLN A 111 -7.30 -2.89 22.07
CA GLN A 111 -8.41 -2.69 21.14
C GLN A 111 -9.23 -3.97 21.01
N THR A 112 -10.53 -3.89 21.27
CA THR A 112 -11.43 -5.01 20.99
C THR A 112 -11.70 -5.05 19.50
N LEU A 113 -11.47 -6.21 18.87
CA LEU A 113 -11.77 -6.40 17.46
C LEU A 113 -13.11 -7.14 17.32
N PRO A 114 -13.89 -6.85 16.27
CA PRO A 114 -15.01 -7.70 15.90
C PRO A 114 -14.52 -9.10 15.52
N GLU A 115 -15.45 -10.05 15.41
CA GLU A 115 -15.13 -11.40 14.96
C GLU A 115 -14.53 -11.36 13.54
N LEU A 116 -13.40 -12.05 13.38
CA LEU A 116 -12.66 -12.17 12.13
C LEU A 116 -12.49 -13.65 11.78
N PRO A 117 -12.41 -14.02 10.49
CA PRO A 117 -12.12 -15.39 10.10
C PRO A 117 -10.81 -15.91 10.71
N ASP A 118 -10.75 -17.18 11.08
CA ASP A 118 -9.55 -17.83 11.66
C ASP A 118 -8.29 -17.73 10.77
N SER A 119 -8.48 -17.53 9.47
CA SER A 119 -7.39 -17.34 8.51
C SER A 119 -6.71 -15.97 8.61
N VAL A 120 -7.29 -15.03 9.37
CA VAL A 120 -6.74 -13.67 9.55
C VAL A 120 -5.74 -13.69 10.69
N LEU A 121 -4.51 -13.27 10.40
CA LEU A 121 -3.48 -13.10 11.42
C LEU A 121 -3.74 -11.80 12.18
N VAL A 122 -3.76 -11.84 13.50
CA VAL A 122 -3.94 -10.64 14.33
C VAL A 122 -2.64 -10.33 15.06
N ALA A 123 -2.10 -9.14 14.81
CA ALA A 123 -0.95 -8.61 15.51
C ALA A 123 -1.38 -7.46 16.43
N ARG A 124 -0.79 -7.41 17.62
CA ARG A 124 -1.00 -6.34 18.61
C ARG A 124 0.19 -5.40 18.59
N ASP A 125 -0.07 -4.13 18.32
CA ASP A 125 0.95 -3.09 18.40
C ASP A 125 1.19 -2.70 19.86
N LEU A 126 2.37 -3.06 20.37
CA LEU A 126 2.81 -2.76 21.73
C LEU A 126 3.44 -1.36 21.83
N GLU A 127 3.81 -0.75 20.71
CA GLU A 127 4.43 0.58 20.66
C GLU A 127 3.43 1.63 20.17
N ALA A 128 2.40 1.86 20.99
CA ALA A 128 1.35 2.82 20.69
C ALA A 128 1.90 4.22 20.35
N ASN A 129 1.18 4.94 19.48
CA ASN A 129 1.44 6.33 19.09
C ASN A 129 2.67 6.58 18.19
N ARG A 130 3.29 5.53 17.62
CA ARG A 130 4.37 5.68 16.63
C ARG A 130 3.90 5.81 15.17
N GLY A 131 2.59 5.93 14.98
CA GLY A 131 1.98 6.23 13.68
C GLY A 131 1.94 5.04 12.72
N PRO A 132 1.50 5.27 11.46
CA PRO A 132 1.25 4.20 10.50
C PRO A 132 2.50 3.43 10.07
N LEU A 133 3.70 4.01 10.24
CA LEU A 133 4.96 3.31 9.93
C LEU A 133 5.22 2.15 10.91
N GLN A 134 4.89 2.33 12.19
CA GLN A 134 4.96 1.26 13.19
C GLN A 134 3.97 0.14 12.86
N GLY A 135 2.73 0.50 12.53
CA GLY A 135 1.72 -0.47 12.09
C GLY A 135 2.16 -1.23 10.85
N LEU A 136 2.74 -0.54 9.86
CA LEU A 136 3.34 -1.16 8.68
C LEU A 136 4.42 -2.18 9.06
N PHE A 137 5.36 -1.79 9.93
CA PHE A 137 6.43 -2.68 10.40
C PHE A 137 5.89 -3.94 11.10
N SER A 138 4.95 -3.78 12.04
CA SER A 138 4.31 -4.89 12.75
C SER A 138 3.58 -5.84 11.79
N GLY A 139 2.87 -5.29 10.80
CA GLY A 139 2.23 -6.07 9.75
C GLY A 139 3.23 -6.82 8.85
N MET A 140 4.30 -6.14 8.43
CA MET A 140 5.38 -6.75 7.64
C MET A 140 6.04 -7.89 8.41
N ARG A 141 6.28 -7.73 9.72
CA ARG A 141 6.85 -8.79 10.58
C ARG A 141 5.94 -10.02 10.65
N CYS A 142 4.63 -9.80 10.77
CA CYS A 142 3.64 -10.87 10.81
C CYS A 142 3.60 -11.68 9.49
N LEU A 143 3.76 -10.99 8.36
CA LEU A 143 3.69 -11.60 7.02
C LEU A 143 5.05 -12.06 6.48
N GLN A 144 6.15 -11.69 7.15
CA GLN A 144 7.51 -12.02 6.72
C GLN A 144 7.69 -13.54 6.60
N GLY A 145 8.25 -13.97 5.47
CA GLY A 145 8.45 -15.40 5.16
C GLY A 145 7.22 -16.10 4.57
N SER A 146 6.04 -15.47 4.58
CA SER A 146 4.82 -16.00 3.95
C SER A 146 4.50 -15.33 2.62
N VAL A 147 4.91 -14.07 2.45
CA VAL A 147 4.62 -13.24 1.28
C VAL A 147 5.86 -12.51 0.79
N ASP A 148 5.85 -12.15 -0.49
CA ASP A 148 6.91 -11.34 -1.10
C ASP A 148 6.62 -9.85 -0.97
N ALA A 149 5.34 -9.47 -1.05
CA ALA A 149 4.86 -8.10 -0.89
C ALA A 149 3.49 -8.07 -0.21
N LEU A 150 3.08 -6.89 0.25
CA LEU A 150 1.77 -6.67 0.85
C LEU A 150 1.11 -5.41 0.30
N PHE A 151 -0.23 -5.42 0.27
CA PHE A 151 -1.04 -4.21 0.13
C PHE A 151 -1.39 -3.70 1.54
N ALA A 152 -1.00 -2.47 1.87
CA ALA A 152 -1.33 -1.85 3.14
C ALA A 152 -2.58 -0.99 3.02
N THR A 153 -3.51 -1.17 3.95
CA THR A 153 -4.74 -0.39 4.06
C THR A 153 -5.17 -0.14 5.50
N SER A 154 -6.24 0.62 5.70
CA SER A 154 -6.83 0.94 7.00
C SER A 154 -8.20 0.31 7.15
N CYS A 155 -8.67 0.17 8.40
CA CYS A 155 -10.03 -0.31 8.66
C CYS A 155 -11.12 0.72 8.31
N ASP A 156 -10.75 1.98 8.03
CA ASP A 156 -11.68 3.09 7.79
C ASP A 156 -11.95 3.40 6.31
N VAL A 157 -11.62 2.46 5.41
CA VAL A 157 -11.94 2.53 3.97
C VAL A 157 -12.87 1.37 3.52
N PRO A 158 -14.10 1.25 4.07
CA PRO A 158 -15.00 0.12 3.80
C PRO A 158 -15.50 0.06 2.35
N LEU A 159 -15.26 1.11 1.55
CA LEU A 159 -15.57 1.15 0.12
C LEU A 159 -14.43 0.65 -0.77
N LEU A 160 -13.31 0.17 -0.20
CA LEU A 160 -12.16 -0.40 -0.91
C LEU A 160 -12.57 -1.26 -2.11
N SER A 161 -11.96 -0.99 -3.26
CA SER A 161 -12.19 -1.72 -4.51
C SER A 161 -11.13 -2.83 -4.69
N PRO A 162 -11.53 -4.11 -4.79
CA PRO A 162 -10.61 -5.19 -5.15
C PRO A 162 -9.87 -4.92 -6.47
N ALA A 163 -10.52 -4.27 -7.44
CA ALA A 163 -9.90 -3.93 -8.73
C ALA A 163 -8.79 -2.88 -8.59
N PHE A 164 -8.92 -1.96 -7.64
CA PHE A 164 -7.87 -1.00 -7.29
C PHE A 164 -6.62 -1.72 -6.76
N VAL A 165 -6.80 -2.67 -5.84
CA VAL A 165 -5.71 -3.50 -5.29
C VAL A 165 -5.04 -4.31 -6.39
N GLN A 166 -5.82 -4.99 -7.24
CA GLN A 166 -5.29 -5.75 -8.38
C GLN A 166 -4.47 -4.88 -9.34
N ARG A 167 -4.94 -3.65 -9.60
CA ARG A 167 -4.20 -2.71 -10.46
C ARG A 167 -2.85 -2.36 -9.85
N LEU A 168 -2.78 -2.08 -8.55
CA LEU A 168 -1.51 -1.80 -7.88
C LEU A 168 -0.55 -2.99 -7.85
N ILE A 169 -1.06 -4.20 -7.63
CA ILE A 169 -0.25 -5.43 -7.70
C ILE A 169 0.43 -5.55 -9.07
N LYS A 170 -0.32 -5.31 -10.16
CA LYS A 170 0.23 -5.33 -11.53
C LYS A 170 1.28 -4.24 -11.78
N LEU A 171 1.21 -3.12 -11.07
CA LEU A 171 2.15 -2.00 -11.19
C LEU A 171 3.43 -2.18 -10.37
N LEU A 172 3.46 -3.16 -9.45
CA LEU A 172 4.60 -3.43 -8.56
C LEU A 172 5.87 -3.72 -9.36
N GLY A 173 5.85 -4.70 -10.26
CA GLY A 173 7.03 -5.05 -11.07
C GLY A 173 8.29 -5.22 -10.20
N ALA A 174 9.35 -4.50 -10.56
CA ALA A 174 10.62 -4.49 -9.82
C ALA A 174 10.74 -3.39 -8.74
N HIS A 175 9.64 -2.68 -8.43
CA HIS A 175 9.64 -1.63 -7.42
C HIS A 175 9.50 -2.20 -6.02
N ASP A 176 10.08 -1.52 -5.05
CA ASP A 176 9.92 -1.84 -3.63
C ASP A 176 8.59 -1.31 -3.09
N VAL A 177 8.14 -0.16 -3.62
CA VAL A 177 6.89 0.49 -3.23
C VAL A 177 6.16 0.99 -4.47
N VAL A 178 4.83 0.81 -4.50
CA VAL A 178 3.94 1.52 -5.42
C VAL A 178 2.90 2.28 -4.61
N VAL A 179 2.90 3.59 -4.73
CA VAL A 179 2.06 4.48 -3.91
C VAL A 179 1.28 5.46 -4.80
N PRO A 180 -0.06 5.52 -4.69
CA PRO A 180 -0.84 6.58 -5.28
C PRO A 180 -0.54 7.95 -4.65
N VAL A 181 -0.53 8.98 -5.49
CA VAL A 181 -0.29 10.36 -5.10
C VAL A 181 -1.34 11.24 -5.76
N ASP A 182 -2.09 12.00 -4.97
CA ASP A 182 -2.80 13.17 -5.49
C ASP A 182 -1.88 14.36 -5.29
N THR A 183 -1.81 15.30 -6.25
CA THR A 183 -1.10 16.60 -6.15
C THR A 183 0.18 16.61 -5.28
N LYS A 184 0.06 16.69 -3.95
CA LYS A 184 1.13 16.66 -2.94
C LYS A 184 1.05 15.53 -1.92
N TYR A 185 -0.05 14.77 -1.83
CA TYR A 185 -0.29 13.78 -0.78
C TYR A 185 -0.12 12.35 -1.28
N HIS A 186 0.77 11.62 -0.64
CA HIS A 186 0.89 10.17 -0.79
C HIS A 186 -0.22 9.47 -0.01
N HIS A 187 -0.70 8.35 -0.56
CA HIS A 187 -1.67 7.46 0.07
C HIS A 187 -0.96 6.20 0.60
N PRO A 188 -0.25 6.27 1.75
CA PRO A 188 0.57 5.16 2.26
C PRO A 188 -0.25 3.93 2.66
N LEU A 189 -1.53 4.11 2.99
CA LEU A 189 -2.50 3.05 3.30
C LEU A 189 -3.41 2.72 2.11
N ALA A 190 -2.92 2.97 0.91
CA ALA A 190 -3.46 2.44 -0.33
C ALA A 190 -2.30 2.08 -1.27
N ALA A 191 -1.27 1.44 -0.72
CA ALA A 191 0.02 1.24 -1.40
C ALA A 191 0.53 -0.19 -1.27
N MET A 192 1.35 -0.60 -2.24
CA MET A 192 2.08 -1.87 -2.23
C MET A 192 3.45 -1.66 -1.62
N TYR A 193 3.88 -2.61 -0.77
CA TYR A 193 5.18 -2.63 -0.13
C TYR A 193 5.80 -4.02 -0.26
N HIS A 194 7.01 -4.12 -0.80
CA HIS A 194 7.75 -5.37 -0.82
C HIS A 194 8.29 -5.69 0.58
N ILE A 195 8.22 -6.95 1.01
CA ILE A 195 8.75 -7.36 2.33
C ILE A 195 10.25 -7.10 2.49
N ARG A 196 11.01 -7.03 1.38
CA ARG A 196 12.47 -6.82 1.41
C ARG A 196 12.88 -5.49 2.05
N ILE A 197 11.99 -4.49 2.08
CA ILE A 197 12.28 -3.18 2.66
C ILE A 197 12.02 -3.08 4.17
N ILE A 198 11.71 -4.20 4.83
CA ILE A 198 11.43 -4.22 6.27
C ILE A 198 12.60 -3.70 7.12
N GLY A 199 13.84 -3.84 6.64
CA GLY A 199 15.03 -3.28 7.28
C GLY A 199 15.05 -1.75 7.23
N GLN A 200 14.77 -1.16 6.08
CA GLN A 200 14.69 0.30 5.91
C GLN A 200 13.54 0.90 6.73
N VAL A 201 12.40 0.19 6.82
CA VAL A 201 11.31 0.58 7.73
C VAL A 201 11.78 0.58 9.18
N GLN A 202 12.55 -0.43 9.61
CA GLN A 202 13.12 -0.50 10.95
C GLN A 202 14.11 0.65 11.22
N GLU A 203 15.02 0.94 10.30
CA GLU A 203 15.98 2.05 10.42
C GLU A 203 15.27 3.42 10.59
N LEU A 204 14.16 3.63 9.89
CA LEU A 204 13.34 4.84 10.06
C LEU A 204 12.68 4.89 11.43
N LEU A 205 12.21 3.75 11.96
CA LEU A 205 11.68 3.69 13.32
C LEU A 205 12.78 3.95 14.34
N ASP A 206 13.94 3.32 14.23
CA ASP A 206 15.06 3.48 15.15
C ASP A 206 15.58 4.93 15.19
N SER A 207 15.49 5.64 14.06
CA SER A 207 15.83 7.07 13.94
C SER A 207 14.66 8.03 14.24
N ASN A 208 13.53 7.51 14.73
CA ASN A 208 12.31 8.26 15.06
C ASN A 208 11.72 9.07 13.89
N ARG A 209 11.94 8.60 12.66
CA ARG A 209 11.42 9.18 11.40
C ARG A 209 10.10 8.54 11.00
N LEU A 210 9.07 8.77 11.82
CA LEU A 210 7.81 8.01 11.83
C LEU A 210 6.85 8.17 10.62
N ARG A 211 7.16 9.07 9.66
CA ARG A 211 6.28 9.29 8.50
C ARG A 211 6.68 8.37 7.34
N PRO A 212 5.74 7.57 6.78
CA PRO A 212 6.03 6.68 5.65
C PRO A 212 6.64 7.37 4.43
N ILE A 213 6.37 8.66 4.24
CA ILE A 213 6.97 9.42 3.13
C ILE A 213 8.51 9.40 3.13
N HIS A 214 9.15 9.30 4.30
CA HIS A 214 10.61 9.23 4.40
C HIS A 214 11.19 7.95 3.79
N LEU A 215 10.39 6.88 3.73
CA LEU A 215 10.78 5.62 3.11
C LEU A 215 10.93 5.77 1.59
N TYR A 216 10.09 6.59 0.96
CA TYR A 216 9.99 6.67 -0.50
C TYR A 216 11.21 7.26 -1.20
N ASP A 217 12.09 7.90 -0.43
CA ASP A 217 13.35 8.46 -0.92
C ASP A 217 14.54 7.51 -0.67
N GLN A 218 14.33 6.44 0.11
CA GLN A 218 15.36 5.45 0.46
C GLN A 218 15.26 4.14 -0.34
N VAL A 219 14.13 3.91 -1.02
CA VAL A 219 13.82 2.64 -1.73
C VAL A 219 13.29 2.91 -3.13
N HIS A 220 13.33 1.91 -4.01
CA HIS A 220 12.87 2.04 -5.39
C HIS A 220 11.35 2.20 -5.45
N THR A 221 10.88 3.45 -5.45
CA THR A 221 9.46 3.79 -5.28
C THR A 221 8.84 4.30 -6.58
N ARG A 222 7.77 3.63 -7.02
CA ARG A 222 6.88 4.09 -8.07
C ARG A 222 5.77 4.95 -7.46
N ARG A 223 5.70 6.21 -7.86
CA ARG A 223 4.59 7.12 -7.54
C ARG A 223 3.65 7.12 -8.74
N ILE A 224 2.37 6.89 -8.51
CA ILE A 224 1.34 6.90 -9.57
C ILE A 224 0.34 8.02 -9.30
N ASP A 225 -0.12 8.68 -10.35
CA ASP A 225 -1.19 9.66 -10.18
C ASP A 225 -2.49 8.92 -9.85
N VAL A 226 -3.24 9.41 -8.86
CA VAL A 226 -4.55 8.83 -8.50
C VAL A 226 -5.52 8.82 -9.68
N GLU A 227 -5.38 9.74 -10.64
CA GLU A 227 -6.21 9.78 -11.84
C GLU A 227 -6.04 8.52 -12.72
N GLU A 228 -4.87 7.88 -12.70
CA GLU A 228 -4.65 6.59 -13.40
C GLU A 228 -5.53 5.46 -12.82
N MET A 229 -5.95 5.60 -11.57
CA MET A 229 -6.74 4.59 -10.85
C MET A 229 -8.24 4.71 -11.11
N ARG A 230 -8.72 5.82 -11.71
CA ARG A 230 -10.15 5.99 -12.03
C ARG A 230 -10.71 4.94 -12.98
N SER A 231 -9.85 4.32 -13.79
CA SER A 231 -10.24 3.22 -14.67
C SER A 231 -10.76 1.98 -13.91
N VAL A 232 -10.35 1.80 -12.66
CA VAL A 232 -10.72 0.65 -11.79
C VAL A 232 -11.46 1.05 -10.51
N ASP A 233 -11.44 2.35 -10.17
CA ASP A 233 -12.21 2.96 -9.09
C ASP A 233 -12.60 4.39 -9.50
N PRO A 234 -13.68 4.57 -10.30
CA PRO A 234 -14.03 5.86 -10.92
C PRO A 234 -14.17 7.02 -9.95
N ASN A 235 -14.65 6.74 -8.74
CA ASN A 235 -14.88 7.72 -7.68
C ASN A 235 -13.73 7.78 -6.67
N LEU A 236 -12.68 6.95 -6.85
CA LEU A 236 -11.56 6.81 -5.92
C LEU A 236 -12.01 6.51 -4.48
N ASN A 237 -13.07 5.72 -4.35
CA ASN A 237 -13.67 5.37 -3.05
C ASN A 237 -12.69 4.61 -2.15
N THR A 238 -11.72 3.91 -2.73
CA THR A 238 -10.63 3.23 -2.00
C THR A 238 -9.75 4.20 -1.22
N LEU A 239 -9.68 5.47 -1.62
CA LEU A 239 -8.85 6.51 -0.98
C LEU A 239 -9.64 7.35 0.04
N ALA A 240 -10.96 7.14 0.15
CA ALA A 240 -11.84 7.92 1.01
C ALA A 240 -11.87 7.37 2.45
N ASN A 241 -11.02 7.92 3.32
CA ASN A 241 -11.02 7.58 4.75
C ASN A 241 -12.23 8.16 5.48
N LEU A 242 -12.96 7.33 6.22
CA LEU A 242 -14.11 7.77 7.02
C LEU A 242 -13.64 8.30 8.37
N ASN A 243 -13.45 9.61 8.49
CA ASN A 243 -12.87 10.24 9.68
C ASN A 243 -13.89 10.95 10.56
N ARG A 244 -15.00 11.38 9.96
CA ARG A 244 -16.08 12.07 10.64
C ARG A 244 -17.40 11.30 10.51
N PRO A 245 -18.36 11.53 11.43
CA PRO A 245 -19.69 10.91 11.35
C PRO A 245 -20.36 11.08 9.99
N GLU A 246 -20.23 12.25 9.36
CA GLU A 246 -20.84 12.54 8.07
C GLU A 246 -20.24 11.70 6.94
N ASP A 247 -18.93 11.46 6.98
CA ASP A 247 -18.25 10.58 6.01
C ASP A 247 -18.86 9.17 6.06
N TYR A 248 -19.05 8.66 7.28
CA TYR A 248 -19.62 7.33 7.52
C TYR A 248 -21.06 7.22 7.02
N LEU A 249 -21.90 8.22 7.31
CA LEU A 249 -23.28 8.26 6.83
C LEU A 249 -23.34 8.32 5.30
N ALA A 250 -22.51 9.16 4.68
CA ALA A 250 -22.42 9.25 3.22
C ALA A 250 -21.94 7.94 2.58
N ALA A 251 -20.99 7.24 3.22
CA ALA A 251 -20.49 5.96 2.76
C ALA A 251 -21.55 4.85 2.85
N LEU A 252 -22.36 4.82 3.92
CA LEU A 252 -23.49 3.90 4.03
C LEU A 252 -24.50 4.13 2.90
N GLN A 253 -24.86 5.40 2.66
CA GLN A 253 -25.78 5.76 1.58
C GLN A 253 -25.23 5.33 0.21
N THR A 254 -23.95 5.61 -0.06
CA THR A 254 -23.26 5.21 -1.28
C THR A 254 -23.26 3.68 -1.47
N ALA A 255 -23.17 2.92 -0.37
CA ALA A 255 -23.22 1.46 -0.38
C ALA A 255 -24.66 0.89 -0.38
N GLY A 256 -25.69 1.74 -0.31
CA GLY A 256 -27.09 1.32 -0.26
C GLY A 256 -27.53 0.75 1.08
N PHE A 257 -26.88 1.13 2.19
CA PHE A 257 -27.18 0.65 3.54
C PHE A 257 -27.92 1.69 4.37
N SER A 258 -28.81 1.21 5.24
CA SER A 258 -29.46 2.02 6.27
C SER A 258 -28.57 2.19 7.49
N VAL A 259 -28.71 3.33 8.18
CA VAL A 259 -28.01 3.60 9.43
C VAL A 259 -28.71 2.87 10.59
N PRO A 260 -28.01 2.08 11.42
CA PRO A 260 -28.58 1.56 12.66
C PRO A 260 -29.00 2.70 13.60
N ARG A 261 -30.17 2.58 14.25
CA ARG A 261 -30.73 3.68 15.07
C ARG A 261 -29.86 4.07 16.26
N ASP A 262 -29.26 3.08 16.91
CA ASP A 262 -28.33 3.22 18.03
C ASP A 262 -27.05 3.95 17.62
N VAL A 263 -26.48 3.58 16.46
CA VAL A 263 -25.32 4.26 15.87
C VAL A 263 -25.68 5.71 15.52
N TYR A 264 -26.83 5.93 14.88
CA TYR A 264 -27.29 7.27 14.52
C TYR A 264 -27.40 8.20 15.73
N SER A 265 -28.00 7.74 16.83
CA SER A 265 -28.11 8.55 18.06
C SER A 265 -26.76 8.93 18.67
N THR A 266 -25.78 8.03 18.60
CA THR A 266 -24.43 8.30 19.13
C THR A 266 -23.68 9.30 18.26
N LEU A 267 -23.80 9.15 16.93
CA LEU A 267 -23.18 10.06 15.97
C LEU A 267 -23.79 11.46 16.04
N GLN A 268 -25.12 11.57 16.18
CA GLN A 268 -25.81 12.86 16.29
C GLN A 268 -25.30 13.68 17.49
N ASN A 269 -25.19 13.05 18.68
CA ASN A 269 -24.67 13.72 19.86
C ASN A 269 -23.22 14.22 19.65
N THR A 270 -22.43 13.51 18.84
CA THR A 270 -21.04 13.91 18.53
C THR A 270 -21.00 15.06 17.53
N ILE A 271 -21.97 15.14 16.61
CA ILE A 271 -22.09 16.24 15.64
C ILE A 271 -22.56 17.53 16.32
N ASP A 272 -23.48 17.42 17.29
CA ASP A 272 -24.06 18.57 18.00
C ASP A 272 -23.09 19.20 19.04
N ASP A 273 -22.01 18.49 19.41
CA ASP A 273 -20.99 18.92 20.39
C ASP A 273 -19.73 19.59 19.76
N ASP A 274 -19.57 19.56 18.43
CA ASP A 274 -18.43 20.12 17.65
C ASP A 274 -18.72 21.52 17.07
#